data_AF-Q73WJ4-F1
#
_entry.id   AF-Q73WJ4-F1
#
_cell.length_a   1.000
_cell.length_b   1.000
_cell.length_c   1.000
_cell.angle_alpha   90.00
_cell.angle_beta   90.00
_cell.angle_gamma   90.00
#
_symmetry.space_group_name_H-M   'P 1'
#
loop_
_entity.id
_entity.type
_entity.pdbx_description
1 polymer ?
#
loop_
_entity_poly.entity_id
_entity_poly.type
_entity_poly.pdbx_seq_one_letter_code
_entity_poly.pdbx_strand_id
1 'polypeptide(L)'
;MTGHRMAAVDAQFYWMSAKIPNDEFLLYAFDGEPADYPAAADQLRRRADAEPALSIRVRDRGRLRYPHWVPAAVAPEQVVRHELAEHSWDGCLAAVAGLADDQLDLRRMAWRLHVFGPVHGIPGVRGPGTVAVLQVAHALADGARAAALAARLFGRAAPVPEVPVPRPGWLPWRAAVAARTHCQLVRDTRAGRLAPGAGPRPLLPTNARPAGVRSLRTLVRHRAQLPGPTATVAVLGAVAQALSDLLGDQADSLGAEVPMAKPGAPQAYNHFGNVVVDLHPRLGAQARAERIAAGLAAGRRRFEHPATRAADRAFAAVPAALLRWGVDQFDADQRPDQVAGNTVVSSVNRGPADLSFGGARVVLTAGYPALSPVMGLTHGVHGIGDTIAISVHAAASAVPDVDAYLALLDAAL
;
A
#
# COMPACT_ATOMS: atom_id res chain seq x y z
N MET A 1 0.46 17.87 -21.50
CA MET A 1 -0.85 17.21 -21.38
C MET A 1 -1.93 18.22 -21.04
N THR A 2 -3.12 18.15 -21.63
CA THR A 2 -4.27 18.92 -21.13
C THR A 2 -4.81 18.27 -19.86
N GLY A 3 -5.19 19.05 -18.85
CA GLY A 3 -5.66 18.49 -17.58
C GLY A 3 -6.90 17.61 -17.74
N HIS A 4 -6.89 16.41 -17.14
CA HIS A 4 -7.99 15.45 -17.22
C HIS A 4 -8.73 15.33 -15.89
N ARG A 5 -9.98 14.89 -15.96
CA ARG A 5 -10.80 14.63 -14.77
C ARG A 5 -10.19 13.46 -13.97
N MET A 6 -10.18 13.59 -12.65
CA MET A 6 -9.83 12.52 -11.72
C MET A 6 -10.93 11.45 -11.70
N ALA A 7 -10.56 10.16 -11.70
CA ALA A 7 -11.52 9.07 -11.60
C ALA A 7 -12.24 9.11 -10.25
N ALA A 8 -13.45 8.53 -10.17
CA ALA A 8 -14.26 8.62 -8.96
C ALA A 8 -13.56 8.01 -7.72
N VAL A 9 -12.87 6.88 -7.90
CA VAL A 9 -12.12 6.22 -6.81
C VAL A 9 -10.93 7.05 -6.36
N ASP A 10 -10.16 7.61 -7.30
CA ASP A 10 -9.04 8.50 -6.96
C ASP A 10 -9.53 9.76 -6.23
N ALA A 11 -10.68 10.30 -6.63
CA ALA A 11 -11.32 11.44 -5.96
C ALA A 11 -11.83 11.09 -4.57
N GLN A 12 -12.33 9.87 -4.36
CA GLN A 12 -12.68 9.38 -3.03
C GLN A 12 -11.42 9.35 -2.14
N PHE A 13 -10.31 8.78 -2.60
CA PHE A 13 -9.04 8.79 -1.84
C PHE A 13 -8.55 10.20 -1.54
N TYR A 14 -8.65 11.12 -2.51
CA TYR A 14 -8.28 12.53 -2.30
C TYR A 14 -9.17 13.24 -1.27
N TRP A 15 -10.48 13.04 -1.30
CA TRP A 15 -11.36 13.66 -0.31
C TRP A 15 -11.25 13.01 1.07
N MET A 16 -11.05 11.68 1.12
CA MET A 16 -10.82 10.94 2.35
C MET A 16 -9.50 11.29 3.04
N SER A 17 -8.49 11.75 2.30
CA SER A 17 -7.19 12.15 2.89
C SER A 17 -7.31 13.31 3.88
N ALA A 18 -8.36 14.13 3.76
CA ALA A 18 -8.68 15.19 4.72
C ALA A 18 -9.25 14.67 6.05
N LYS A 19 -9.67 13.39 6.10
CA LYS A 19 -10.24 12.74 7.28
C LYS A 19 -9.30 11.72 7.91
N ILE A 20 -8.62 10.95 7.08
CA ILE A 20 -7.62 9.96 7.49
C ILE A 20 -6.38 10.17 6.62
N PRO A 21 -5.22 10.50 7.23
CA PRO A 21 -3.92 10.51 6.54
C PRO A 21 -3.73 9.21 5.73
N ASN A 22 -3.41 9.33 4.44
CA ASN A 22 -3.39 8.18 3.55
C ASN A 22 -2.24 8.17 2.54
N ASP A 23 -1.22 9.02 2.70
CA ASP A 23 -0.04 8.94 1.85
C ASP A 23 0.67 7.58 1.98
N GLU A 24 1.15 7.07 0.85
CA GLU A 24 1.98 5.87 0.77
C GLU A 24 3.46 6.24 0.89
N PHE A 25 4.21 5.47 1.69
CA PHE A 25 5.66 5.65 1.87
C PHE A 25 6.41 4.43 1.32
N LEU A 26 7.10 4.61 0.19
CA LEU A 26 7.88 3.58 -0.47
C LEU A 26 9.37 3.80 -0.19
N LEU A 27 9.97 2.94 0.62
CA LEU A 27 11.39 3.01 0.97
C LEU A 27 12.25 2.21 -0.02
N TYR A 28 13.37 2.79 -0.44
CA TYR A 28 14.43 2.14 -1.21
C TYR A 28 15.77 2.43 -0.53
N ALA A 29 16.53 1.39 -0.22
CA ALA A 29 17.89 1.55 0.30
C ALA A 29 18.91 1.21 -0.78
N PHE A 30 19.97 2.01 -0.85
CA PHE A 30 21.05 1.91 -1.82
C PHE A 30 22.38 1.64 -1.12
N ASP A 31 23.18 0.73 -1.69
CA ASP A 31 24.53 0.43 -1.22
C ASP A 31 25.50 1.53 -1.67
N GLY A 32 25.83 2.42 -0.72
CA GLY A 32 26.66 3.58 -0.93
C GLY A 32 25.92 4.92 -0.93
N GLU A 33 26.71 5.97 -1.11
CA GLU A 33 26.26 7.36 -1.17
C GLU A 33 26.51 7.94 -2.57
N PRO A 34 25.62 8.82 -3.08
CA PRO A 34 25.92 9.62 -4.25
C PRO A 34 27.22 10.40 -4.04
N ALA A 35 28.19 10.23 -4.95
CA ALA A 35 29.42 11.03 -4.92
C ALA A 35 29.13 12.55 -5.06
N ASP A 36 28.08 12.89 -5.81
CA ASP A 36 27.54 14.24 -5.98
C ASP A 36 26.02 14.20 -5.79
N TYR A 37 25.56 14.55 -4.58
CA TYR A 37 24.14 14.57 -4.24
C TYR A 37 23.35 15.58 -5.09
N PRO A 38 23.78 16.85 -5.25
CA PRO A 38 23.13 17.79 -6.17
C PRO A 38 22.93 17.22 -7.58
N ALA A 39 23.96 16.60 -8.18
CA ALA A 39 23.84 16.01 -9.51
C ALA A 39 22.85 14.82 -9.55
N ALA A 40 22.82 14.00 -8.49
CA ALA A 40 21.87 12.90 -8.36
C ALA A 40 20.42 13.39 -8.23
N ALA A 41 20.19 14.43 -7.40
CA ALA A 41 18.88 15.06 -7.25
C ALA A 41 18.43 15.72 -8.57
N ASP A 42 19.32 16.39 -9.29
CA ASP A 42 19.04 17.00 -10.59
C ASP A 42 18.66 15.96 -11.64
N GLN A 43 19.37 14.83 -11.68
CA GLN A 43 19.04 13.73 -12.59
C GLN A 43 17.65 13.16 -12.28
N LEU A 44 17.32 12.99 -10.99
CA LEU A 44 16.01 12.50 -10.56
C LEU A 44 14.89 13.47 -10.96
N ARG A 45 15.09 14.78 -10.75
CA ARG A 45 14.13 15.82 -11.17
C ARG A 45 13.93 15.83 -12.69
N ARG A 46 15.00 15.73 -13.49
CA ARG A 46 14.88 15.60 -14.96
C ARG A 46 14.06 14.39 -15.38
N ARG A 47 14.22 13.24 -14.72
CA ARG A 47 13.40 12.04 -14.98
C ARG A 47 11.94 12.27 -14.62
N ALA A 48 11.69 12.97 -13.52
CA ALA A 48 10.34 13.31 -13.06
C ALA A 48 9.64 14.30 -14.02
N ASP A 49 10.33 15.33 -14.48
CA ASP A 49 9.81 16.29 -15.47
C ASP A 49 9.51 15.63 -16.82
N ALA A 50 10.30 14.62 -17.20
CA ALA A 50 10.09 13.85 -18.42
C ALA A 50 8.94 12.83 -18.32
N GLU A 51 8.43 12.55 -17.11
CA GLU A 51 7.36 11.59 -16.87
C GLU A 51 6.06 12.34 -16.53
N PRO A 52 5.07 12.38 -17.43
CA PRO A 52 3.85 13.12 -17.21
C PRO A 52 3.08 12.68 -15.95
N ALA A 53 3.21 11.41 -15.54
CA ALA A 53 2.62 10.89 -14.31
C ALA A 53 3.20 11.49 -13.02
N LEU A 54 4.43 12.02 -13.06
CA LEU A 54 5.12 12.68 -11.95
C LEU A 54 5.00 14.22 -11.99
N SER A 55 4.60 14.76 -13.14
CA SER A 55 4.48 16.20 -13.39
C SER A 55 3.02 16.68 -13.37
N ILE A 56 2.27 16.28 -12.33
CA ILE A 56 0.86 16.64 -12.15
C ILE A 56 0.52 17.03 -10.71
N ARG A 57 -0.52 17.85 -10.57
CA ARG A 57 -1.16 18.22 -9.32
C ARG A 57 -2.68 18.25 -9.46
N VAL A 58 -3.38 18.37 -8.34
CA VAL A 58 -4.83 18.48 -8.30
C VAL A 58 -5.27 19.93 -8.46
N ARG A 59 -6.22 20.16 -9.36
CA ARG A 59 -7.02 21.37 -9.44
C ARG A 59 -8.44 21.06 -9.00
N ASP A 60 -8.79 21.54 -7.81
CA ASP A 60 -10.17 21.48 -7.30
C ASP A 60 -11.09 22.37 -8.18
N ARG A 61 -12.32 21.93 -8.39
CA ARG A 61 -13.33 22.60 -9.22
C ARG A 61 -14.62 22.90 -8.45
N GLY A 62 -14.56 22.88 -7.12
CA GLY A 62 -15.68 23.13 -6.23
C GLY A 62 -16.45 21.86 -5.88
N ARG A 63 -17.49 22.01 -5.06
CA ARG A 63 -18.19 20.88 -4.41
C ARG A 63 -18.98 19.97 -5.35
N LEU A 64 -19.39 20.49 -6.51
CA LEU A 64 -20.29 19.78 -7.44
C LEU A 64 -19.56 19.01 -8.55
N ARG A 65 -18.24 19.15 -8.66
CA ARG A 65 -17.46 18.60 -9.77
C ARG A 65 -16.29 17.77 -9.25
N TYR A 66 -15.90 16.77 -10.03
CA TYR A 66 -14.68 16.03 -9.75
C TYR A 66 -13.45 16.94 -9.92
N PRO A 67 -12.40 16.77 -9.09
CA PRO A 67 -11.13 17.44 -9.30
C PRO A 67 -10.50 17.02 -10.63
N HIS A 68 -9.55 17.81 -11.10
CA HIS A 68 -8.76 17.48 -12.29
C HIS A 68 -7.30 17.28 -11.92
N TRP A 69 -6.67 16.31 -12.55
CA TRP A 69 -5.22 16.27 -12.68
C TRP A 69 -4.81 17.31 -13.73
N VAL A 70 -3.91 18.22 -13.38
CA VAL A 70 -3.37 19.22 -14.29
C VAL A 70 -1.84 19.16 -14.27
N PRO A 71 -1.16 19.48 -15.39
CA PRO A 71 0.28 19.56 -15.39
C PRO A 71 0.81 20.52 -14.33
N ALA A 72 1.94 20.15 -13.75
CA ALA A 72 2.71 20.96 -12.81
C ALA A 72 4.19 20.65 -13.02
N ALA A 73 5.03 21.68 -13.03
CA ALA A 73 6.47 21.49 -13.06
C ALA A 73 6.95 20.86 -11.76
N VAL A 74 8.01 20.04 -11.82
CA VAL A 74 8.60 19.45 -10.62
C VAL A 74 9.36 20.54 -9.87
N ALA A 75 8.94 20.81 -8.64
CA ALA A 75 9.52 21.86 -7.82
C ALA A 75 10.73 21.32 -7.03
N PRO A 76 11.76 22.15 -6.75
CA PRO A 76 12.92 21.72 -5.96
C PRO A 76 12.55 21.12 -4.59
N GLU A 77 11.49 21.63 -3.95
CA GLU A 77 11.00 21.12 -2.67
C GLU A 77 10.41 19.69 -2.72
N GLN A 78 10.28 19.08 -3.89
CA GLN A 78 9.87 17.69 -4.02
C GLN A 78 11.01 16.70 -3.75
N VAL A 79 12.26 17.14 -3.68
CA VAL A 79 13.40 16.30 -3.30
C VAL A 79 14.06 16.93 -2.08
N VAL A 80 13.86 16.31 -0.92
CA VAL A 80 14.31 16.85 0.37
C VAL A 80 15.36 15.91 0.96
N ARG A 81 16.51 16.48 1.34
CA ARG A 81 17.51 15.77 2.13
C ARG A 81 17.23 15.98 3.62
N HIS A 82 17.33 14.91 4.39
CA HIS A 82 17.19 14.93 5.84
C HIS A 82 18.52 14.56 6.49
N GLU A 83 18.86 15.26 7.55
CA GLU A 83 19.93 14.88 8.46
C GLU A 83 19.35 14.03 9.58
N LEU A 84 19.94 12.85 9.82
CA LEU A 84 19.50 11.97 10.88
C LEU A 84 20.18 12.36 12.18
N ALA A 85 19.40 12.43 13.27
CA ALA A 85 19.97 12.56 14.60
C ALA A 85 20.83 11.34 14.95
N GLU A 86 20.37 10.16 14.55
CA GLU A 86 21.09 8.90 14.66
C GLU A 86 21.25 8.29 13.27
N HIS A 87 22.49 8.20 12.80
CA HIS A 87 22.82 7.68 11.47
C HIS A 87 22.73 6.15 11.37
N SER A 88 21.80 5.53 12.11
CA SER A 88 21.53 4.10 12.13
C SER A 88 20.28 3.77 11.30
N TRP A 89 20.12 2.50 10.96
CA TRP A 89 18.93 2.00 10.29
C TRP A 89 17.66 2.24 11.11
N ASP A 90 17.70 1.98 12.42
CA ASP A 90 16.56 2.21 13.31
C ASP A 90 16.24 3.70 13.47
N GLY A 91 17.27 4.55 13.56
CA GLY A 91 17.12 6.01 13.53
C GLY A 91 16.48 6.50 12.22
N CYS A 92 16.87 5.92 11.08
CA CYS A 92 16.23 6.19 9.79
C CYS A 92 14.75 5.75 9.79
N LEU A 93 14.44 4.55 10.29
CA LEU A 93 13.05 4.06 10.36
C LEU A 93 12.18 4.91 11.30
N ALA A 94 12.74 5.40 12.41
CA ALA A 94 12.05 6.34 13.31
C ALA A 94 11.76 7.68 12.60
N ALA A 95 12.73 8.22 11.84
CA ALA A 95 12.51 9.42 11.03
C ALA A 95 11.43 9.21 9.96
N VAL A 96 11.42 8.04 9.30
CA VAL A 96 10.39 7.66 8.32
C VAL A 96 9.01 7.53 8.96
N ALA A 97 8.91 7.00 10.18
CA ALA A 97 7.66 6.93 10.92
C ALA A 97 7.08 8.34 11.19
N GLY A 98 7.94 9.32 11.47
CA GLY A 98 7.55 10.71 11.68
C GLY A 98 7.04 11.42 10.42
N LEU A 99 7.40 10.95 9.21
CA LEU A 99 6.90 11.53 7.95
C LEU A 99 5.38 11.37 7.79
N ALA A 100 4.78 10.38 8.47
CA ALA A 100 3.34 10.16 8.43
C ALA A 100 2.52 11.36 8.94
N ASP A 101 3.13 12.27 9.72
CA ASP A 101 2.46 13.46 10.25
C ASP A 101 2.47 14.64 9.26
N ASP A 102 3.32 14.61 8.22
CA ASP A 102 3.39 15.64 7.16
C ASP A 102 2.77 15.11 5.87
N GLN A 103 1.44 15.15 5.76
CA GLN A 103 0.71 14.71 4.57
C GLN A 103 0.84 15.71 3.41
N LEU A 104 0.84 15.20 2.18
CA LEU A 104 0.94 16.00 0.97
C LEU A 104 -0.33 16.83 0.73
N ASP A 105 -0.15 18.10 0.38
CA ASP A 105 -1.19 18.87 -0.31
C ASP A 105 -1.12 18.60 -1.81
N LEU A 106 -2.02 17.73 -2.30
CA LEU A 106 -2.11 17.38 -3.72
C LEU A 106 -2.35 18.59 -4.64
N ARG A 107 -2.81 19.74 -4.12
CA ARG A 107 -2.96 20.97 -4.91
C ARG A 107 -1.62 21.62 -5.24
N ARG A 108 -0.57 21.29 -4.49
CA ARG A 108 0.82 21.74 -4.67
C ARG A 108 1.65 20.66 -5.36
N MET A 109 1.70 19.45 -4.80
CA MET A 109 2.51 18.34 -5.31
C MET A 109 1.82 17.00 -5.00
N ALA A 110 1.92 16.03 -5.90
CA ALA A 110 1.31 14.71 -5.72
C ALA A 110 2.27 13.66 -5.12
N TRP A 111 3.56 14.00 -5.02
CA TRP A 111 4.60 13.16 -4.44
C TRP A 111 5.76 14.03 -3.93
N ARG A 112 6.53 13.48 -2.99
CA ARG A 112 7.79 14.02 -2.46
C ARG A 112 8.78 12.89 -2.20
N LEU A 113 10.05 13.12 -2.45
CA LEU A 113 11.14 12.19 -2.15
C LEU A 113 11.96 12.70 -0.96
N HIS A 114 12.07 11.87 0.06
CA HIS A 114 12.87 12.12 1.26
C HIS A 114 14.14 11.28 1.15
N VAL A 115 15.31 11.92 1.20
CA VAL A 115 16.59 11.24 1.12
C VAL A 115 17.34 11.37 2.44
N PHE A 116 17.74 10.24 3.00
CA PHE A 116 18.51 10.12 4.22
C PHE A 116 19.88 9.53 3.89
N GLY A 117 20.95 10.14 4.42
CA GLY A 117 22.31 9.67 4.20
C GLY A 117 23.34 10.55 4.91
N PRO A 118 24.37 9.96 5.56
CA PRO A 118 24.67 8.52 5.58
C PRO A 118 23.76 7.71 6.53
N VAL A 119 23.47 6.45 6.18
CA VAL A 119 22.76 5.49 7.06
C VAL A 119 23.59 4.22 7.22
N HIS A 120 23.87 3.84 8.46
CA HIS A 120 24.62 2.65 8.82
C HIS A 120 23.71 1.51 9.28
N GLY A 121 24.13 0.26 9.08
CA GLY A 121 23.36 -0.91 9.52
C GLY A 121 22.16 -1.26 8.64
N ILE A 122 22.07 -0.70 7.43
CA ILE A 122 21.07 -1.14 6.44
C ILE A 122 21.29 -2.64 6.19
N PRO A 123 20.25 -3.48 6.29
CA PRO A 123 20.38 -4.91 6.02
C PRO A 123 20.99 -5.21 4.65
N GLY A 124 22.06 -6.00 4.62
CA GLY A 124 22.77 -6.36 3.38
C GLY A 124 23.81 -5.34 2.90
N VAL A 125 24.00 -4.22 3.61
CA VAL A 125 25.00 -3.19 3.30
C VAL A 125 26.11 -3.20 4.35
N ARG A 126 27.38 -3.20 3.91
CA ARG A 126 28.55 -3.20 4.81
C ARG A 126 29.02 -1.81 5.21
N GLY A 127 28.83 -0.81 4.35
CA GLY A 127 29.26 0.57 4.54
C GLY A 127 28.10 1.52 4.87
N PRO A 128 28.33 2.85 4.77
CA PRO A 128 27.23 3.80 4.72
C PRO A 128 26.40 3.59 3.45
N GLY A 129 25.09 3.69 3.57
CA GLY A 129 24.17 3.70 2.44
C GLY A 129 23.26 4.92 2.44
N THR A 130 22.46 5.02 1.38
CA THR A 130 21.44 6.06 1.21
C THR A 130 20.06 5.43 1.25
N VAL A 131 19.14 6.04 1.99
CA VAL A 131 17.73 5.63 1.99
C VAL A 131 16.90 6.72 1.32
N ALA A 132 16.16 6.35 0.29
CA ALA A 132 15.21 7.24 -0.36
C ALA A 132 13.79 6.74 -0.12
N VAL A 133 12.95 7.59 0.46
CA VAL A 133 11.53 7.30 0.71
C VAL A 133 10.68 8.18 -0.19
N LEU A 134 9.97 7.53 -1.11
CA LEU A 134 8.98 8.18 -1.96
C LEU A 134 7.64 8.23 -1.23
N GLN A 135 7.26 9.43 -0.80
CA GLN A 135 5.92 9.74 -0.32
C GLN A 135 5.03 10.04 -1.52
N VAL A 136 3.91 9.33 -1.65
CA VAL A 136 2.95 9.49 -2.75
C VAL A 136 1.54 9.58 -2.19
N ALA A 137 0.76 10.55 -2.66
CA ALA A 137 -0.65 10.59 -2.29
C ALA A 137 -1.38 9.36 -2.84
N HIS A 138 -2.18 8.68 -2.02
CA HIS A 138 -2.89 7.46 -2.45
C HIS A 138 -3.75 7.69 -3.70
N ALA A 139 -4.32 8.89 -3.88
CA ALA A 139 -5.08 9.23 -5.08
C ALA A 139 -4.25 9.20 -6.39
N LEU A 140 -2.92 9.37 -6.30
CA LEU A 140 -2.01 9.34 -7.45
C LEU A 140 -1.67 7.91 -7.87
N ALA A 141 -1.65 6.95 -6.95
CA ALA A 141 -1.19 5.60 -7.26
C ALA A 141 -1.67 4.58 -6.22
N ASP A 142 -2.01 3.39 -6.71
CA ASP A 142 -1.91 2.18 -5.89
C ASP A 142 -0.46 1.67 -5.82
N GLY A 143 -0.20 0.68 -4.97
CA GLY A 143 1.15 0.16 -4.76
C GLY A 143 1.87 -0.32 -6.03
N ALA A 144 1.16 -0.81 -7.06
CA ALA A 144 1.77 -1.23 -8.31
C ALA A 144 2.18 -0.01 -9.16
N ARG A 145 1.29 0.98 -9.28
CA ARG A 145 1.59 2.23 -9.98
C ARG A 145 2.66 3.05 -9.24
N ALA A 146 2.66 3.06 -7.91
CA ALA A 146 3.66 3.73 -7.08
C ALA A 146 5.04 3.10 -7.26
N ALA A 147 5.12 1.77 -7.34
CA ALA A 147 6.35 1.07 -7.69
C ALA A 147 6.85 1.43 -9.10
N ALA A 148 5.95 1.59 -10.09
CA ALA A 148 6.33 2.03 -11.43
C ALA A 148 6.85 3.48 -11.45
N LEU A 149 6.21 4.39 -10.70
CA LEU A 149 6.67 5.78 -10.52
C LEU A 149 8.07 5.83 -9.92
N ALA A 150 8.29 5.11 -8.81
CA ALA A 150 9.59 5.03 -8.15
C ALA A 150 10.66 4.43 -9.08
N ALA A 151 10.33 3.35 -9.79
CA ALA A 151 11.25 2.75 -10.75
C ALA A 151 11.68 3.74 -11.84
N ARG A 152 10.74 4.54 -12.34
CA ARG A 152 11.02 5.58 -13.33
C ARG A 152 11.96 6.66 -12.77
N LEU A 153 11.73 7.11 -11.54
CA LEU A 153 12.61 8.05 -10.83
C LEU A 153 14.04 7.50 -10.68
N PHE A 154 14.17 6.22 -10.31
CA PHE A 154 15.46 5.57 -10.07
C PHE A 154 16.10 4.92 -11.31
N GLY A 155 15.63 5.28 -12.51
CA GLY A 155 16.37 5.08 -13.76
C GLY A 155 15.84 3.98 -14.67
N ARG A 156 14.71 3.34 -14.35
CA ARG A 156 14.07 2.40 -15.27
C ARG A 156 13.53 3.14 -16.50
N ALA A 157 13.84 2.61 -17.68
CA ALA A 157 13.46 3.24 -18.95
C ALA A 157 11.97 3.09 -19.28
N ALA A 158 11.33 2.02 -18.77
CA ALA A 158 9.92 1.75 -19.01
C ALA A 158 9.05 2.93 -18.50
N PRO A 159 8.13 3.47 -19.32
CA PRO A 159 7.24 4.54 -18.90
C PRO A 159 6.23 4.03 -17.86
N VAL A 160 5.67 4.93 -17.07
CA VAL A 160 4.58 4.60 -16.16
C VAL A 160 3.33 4.29 -17.00
N PRO A 161 2.64 3.14 -16.77
CA PRO A 161 1.47 2.80 -17.54
C PRO A 161 0.40 3.89 -17.50
N GLU A 162 0.00 4.35 -18.69
CA GLU A 162 -1.11 5.30 -18.81
C GLU A 162 -2.41 4.63 -18.39
N VAL A 163 -3.23 5.38 -17.65
CA VAL A 163 -4.54 4.92 -17.24
C VAL A 163 -5.60 5.67 -18.04
N PRO A 164 -6.40 4.98 -18.86
CA PRO A 164 -7.46 5.63 -19.61
C PRO A 164 -8.51 6.20 -18.67
N VAL A 165 -9.08 7.36 -19.02
CA VAL A 165 -10.19 7.98 -18.28
C VAL A 165 -11.52 7.49 -18.89
N PRO A 166 -12.20 6.49 -18.29
CA PRO A 166 -13.44 5.99 -18.87
C PRO A 166 -14.55 7.04 -18.76
N ARG A 167 -15.47 7.04 -19.74
CA ARG A 167 -16.70 7.80 -19.63
C ARG A 167 -17.60 7.15 -18.56
N PRO A 168 -18.06 7.90 -17.54
CA PRO A 168 -18.85 7.36 -16.43
C PRO A 168 -20.12 6.64 -16.89
N GLY A 169 -20.76 7.15 -17.96
CA GLY A 169 -22.05 6.64 -18.43
C GLY A 169 -23.20 7.12 -17.54
N TRP A 170 -24.38 6.52 -17.73
CA TRP A 170 -25.61 6.89 -17.01
C TRP A 170 -25.77 6.03 -15.75
N LEU A 171 -25.75 6.68 -14.57
CA LEU A 171 -25.74 6.00 -13.26
C LEU A 171 -26.90 5.01 -13.06
N PRO A 172 -28.17 5.34 -13.32
CA PRO A 172 -29.28 4.40 -13.09
C PRO A 172 -29.11 3.08 -13.86
N TRP A 173 -28.66 3.13 -15.12
CA TRP A 173 -28.35 1.92 -15.88
C TRP A 173 -27.17 1.15 -15.30
N ARG A 174 -26.08 1.85 -14.95
CA ARG A 174 -24.91 1.20 -14.33
C ARG A 174 -25.28 0.53 -13.00
N ALA A 175 -26.09 1.19 -12.19
CA ALA A 175 -26.60 0.66 -10.93
C ALA A 175 -27.49 -0.58 -11.15
N ALA A 176 -28.39 -0.54 -12.15
CA ALA A 176 -29.22 -1.70 -12.50
C ALA A 176 -28.37 -2.91 -12.96
N VAL A 177 -27.34 -2.68 -13.76
CA VAL A 177 -26.39 -3.73 -14.18
C VAL A 177 -25.62 -4.26 -12.96
N ALA A 178 -25.08 -3.38 -12.11
CA ALA A 178 -24.37 -3.76 -10.89
C ALA A 178 -25.25 -4.62 -9.98
N ALA A 179 -26.49 -4.20 -9.71
CA ALA A 179 -27.45 -4.95 -8.91
C ALA A 179 -27.75 -6.35 -9.50
N ARG A 180 -28.00 -6.44 -10.82
CA ARG A 180 -28.23 -7.73 -11.49
C ARG A 180 -27.03 -8.67 -11.38
N THR A 181 -25.83 -8.17 -11.65
CA THR A 181 -24.59 -8.96 -11.55
C THR A 181 -24.23 -9.30 -10.11
N HIS A 182 -24.61 -8.47 -9.13
CA HIS A 182 -24.46 -8.78 -7.71
C HIS A 182 -25.40 -9.91 -7.30
N CYS A 183 -26.66 -9.91 -7.75
CA CYS A 183 -27.57 -11.04 -7.57
C CYS A 183 -27.02 -12.33 -8.20
N GLN A 184 -26.34 -12.25 -9.36
CA GLN A 184 -25.64 -13.39 -9.94
C GLN A 184 -24.49 -13.87 -9.05
N LEU A 185 -23.65 -12.96 -8.54
CA LEU A 185 -22.57 -13.28 -7.60
C LEU A 185 -23.10 -14.03 -6.37
N VAL A 186 -24.22 -13.56 -5.80
CA VAL A 186 -24.89 -14.22 -4.66
C VAL A 186 -25.39 -15.62 -5.04
N ARG A 187 -26.01 -15.78 -6.21
CA ARG A 187 -26.46 -17.10 -6.70
C ARG A 187 -25.31 -18.05 -6.95
N ASP A 188 -24.22 -17.58 -7.57
CA ASP A 188 -23.03 -18.39 -7.86
C ASP A 188 -22.32 -18.81 -6.58
N THR A 189 -22.29 -17.94 -5.57
CA THR A 189 -21.80 -18.29 -4.23
C THR A 189 -22.68 -19.34 -3.58
N ARG A 190 -24.02 -19.17 -3.59
CA ARG A 190 -24.97 -20.15 -3.01
C ARG A 190 -24.95 -21.50 -3.74
N ALA A 191 -24.71 -21.49 -5.04
CA ALA A 191 -24.61 -22.70 -5.85
C ALA A 191 -23.23 -23.38 -5.79
N GLY A 192 -22.29 -22.88 -4.97
CA GLY A 192 -20.95 -23.44 -4.83
C GLY A 192 -20.03 -23.23 -6.04
N ARG A 193 -20.43 -22.42 -7.03
CA ARG A 193 -19.60 -22.09 -8.21
C ARG A 193 -18.46 -21.13 -7.86
N LEU A 194 -18.64 -20.35 -6.80
CA LEU A 194 -17.66 -19.40 -6.30
C LEU A 194 -17.58 -19.52 -4.78
N ALA A 195 -16.37 -19.52 -4.24
CA ALA A 195 -16.19 -19.54 -2.79
C ALA A 195 -16.80 -18.27 -2.15
N PRO A 196 -17.46 -18.38 -0.98
CA PRO A 196 -17.86 -17.21 -0.22
C PRO A 196 -16.63 -16.39 0.19
N GLY A 197 -16.81 -15.08 0.38
CA GLY A 197 -15.77 -14.26 1.00
C GLY A 197 -15.59 -14.67 2.46
N ALA A 198 -14.39 -14.48 3.00
CA ALA A 198 -14.20 -14.62 4.43
C ALA A 198 -15.10 -13.62 5.16
N GLY A 199 -15.82 -14.10 6.17
CA GLY A 199 -16.75 -13.30 6.95
C GLY A 199 -16.04 -12.26 7.83
N PRO A 200 -16.82 -11.37 8.46
CA PRO A 200 -16.29 -10.44 9.45
C PRO A 200 -15.81 -11.17 10.72
N ARG A 201 -14.96 -10.52 11.50
CA ARG A 201 -14.25 -11.08 12.66
C ARG A 201 -14.39 -10.17 13.87
N PRO A 202 -14.28 -10.72 15.10
CA PRO A 202 -14.19 -9.90 16.28
C PRO A 202 -12.96 -8.99 16.24
N LEU A 203 -13.08 -7.82 16.87
CA LEU A 203 -11.95 -6.94 17.14
C LEU A 203 -10.96 -7.65 18.07
N LEU A 204 -9.66 -7.52 17.75
CA LEU A 204 -8.55 -7.95 18.61
C LEU A 204 -7.72 -6.72 19.03
N PRO A 205 -6.77 -6.85 19.98
CA PRO A 205 -5.88 -5.75 20.36
C PRO A 205 -5.15 -5.11 19.18
N THR A 206 -4.84 -5.88 18.12
CA THR A 206 -4.26 -5.37 16.87
C THR A 206 -5.16 -4.38 16.12
N ASN A 207 -6.47 -4.39 16.39
CA ASN A 207 -7.47 -3.46 15.85
C ASN A 207 -7.74 -2.27 16.81
N ALA A 208 -6.92 -2.08 17.84
CA ALA A 208 -6.97 -0.89 18.67
C ALA A 208 -6.72 0.37 17.83
N ARG A 209 -7.36 1.47 18.22
CA ARG A 209 -7.05 2.78 17.65
C ARG A 209 -5.57 3.07 17.89
N PRO A 210 -4.79 3.43 16.85
CA PRO A 210 -3.39 3.78 16.99
C PRO A 210 -3.23 4.92 18.01
N ALA A 211 -2.46 4.66 19.07
CA ALA A 211 -2.09 5.62 20.08
C ALA A 211 -0.70 5.29 20.65
N GLY A 212 -0.01 6.31 21.15
CA GLY A 212 1.37 6.20 21.60
C GLY A 212 2.38 6.19 20.45
N VAL A 213 3.57 5.66 20.72
CA VAL A 213 4.66 5.59 19.73
C VAL A 213 4.27 4.70 18.56
N ARG A 214 4.53 5.16 17.33
CA ARG A 214 4.42 4.36 16.10
C ARG A 214 5.81 3.89 15.72
N SER A 215 5.97 2.58 15.56
CA SER A 215 7.25 1.96 15.28
C SER A 215 7.23 1.27 13.92
N LEU A 216 8.31 1.49 13.17
CA LEU A 216 8.60 0.77 11.93
C LEU A 216 9.75 -0.21 12.18
N ARG A 217 9.58 -1.45 11.71
CA ARG A 217 10.61 -2.48 11.72
C ARG A 217 10.67 -3.19 10.38
N THR A 218 11.80 -3.81 10.07
CA THR A 218 11.99 -4.51 8.80
C THR A 218 12.90 -5.71 8.98
N LEU A 219 12.39 -6.89 8.64
CA LEU A 219 13.17 -8.10 8.45
C LEU A 219 13.49 -8.27 6.97
N VAL A 220 14.66 -8.82 6.66
CA VAL A 220 15.07 -9.08 5.27
C VAL A 220 15.36 -10.55 5.09
N ARG A 221 14.80 -11.13 4.03
CA ARG A 221 15.04 -12.51 3.61
C ARG A 221 15.34 -12.55 2.12
N HIS A 222 16.15 -13.51 1.74
CA HIS A 222 16.24 -13.92 0.34
C HIS A 222 14.99 -14.74 -0.02
N ARG A 223 14.46 -14.60 -1.24
CA ARG A 223 13.26 -15.33 -1.69
C ARG A 223 13.37 -16.84 -1.43
N ALA A 224 14.55 -17.42 -1.63
CA ALA A 224 14.79 -18.85 -1.42
C ALA A 224 14.66 -19.32 0.04
N GLN A 225 14.76 -18.42 1.01
CA GLN A 225 14.58 -18.74 2.44
C GLN A 225 13.10 -18.84 2.83
N LEU A 226 12.19 -18.26 2.03
CA LEU A 226 10.77 -18.24 2.34
C LEU A 226 10.06 -19.48 1.78
N PRO A 227 9.44 -20.32 2.62
CA PRO A 227 8.79 -21.55 2.19
C PRO A 227 7.48 -21.29 1.43
N GLY A 228 7.04 -22.28 0.67
CA GLY A 228 5.75 -22.22 -0.02
C GLY A 228 5.78 -21.48 -1.37
N PRO A 229 4.60 -21.40 -2.03
CA PRO A 229 4.53 -21.05 -3.44
C PRO A 229 4.88 -19.58 -3.71
N THR A 230 4.64 -18.68 -2.76
CA THR A 230 4.92 -17.24 -2.89
C THR A 230 5.41 -16.67 -1.56
N ALA A 231 6.19 -15.58 -1.62
CA ALA A 231 6.60 -14.85 -0.42
C ALA A 231 5.39 -14.36 0.41
N THR A 232 4.32 -13.94 -0.25
CA THR A 232 3.07 -13.52 0.42
C THR A 232 2.47 -14.64 1.27
N VAL A 233 2.39 -15.87 0.74
CA VAL A 233 1.86 -17.02 1.49
C VAL A 233 2.76 -17.38 2.67
N ALA A 234 4.08 -17.37 2.46
CA ALA A 234 5.06 -17.61 3.52
C ALA A 234 4.86 -16.63 4.69
N VAL A 235 4.84 -15.33 4.38
CA VAL A 235 4.73 -14.27 5.38
C VAL A 235 3.35 -14.28 6.04
N LEU A 236 2.26 -14.51 5.31
CA LEU A 236 0.93 -14.67 5.94
C LEU A 236 0.93 -15.84 6.94
N GLY A 237 1.59 -16.96 6.60
CA GLY A 237 1.74 -18.10 7.51
C GLY A 237 2.60 -17.80 8.74
N ALA A 238 3.62 -16.96 8.61
CA ALA A 238 4.46 -16.50 9.71
C ALA A 238 3.73 -15.47 10.60
N VAL A 239 3.02 -14.51 10.00
CA VAL A 239 2.16 -13.54 10.70
C VAL A 239 1.07 -14.26 11.47
N ALA A 240 0.46 -15.30 10.90
CA ALA A 240 -0.51 -16.14 11.60
C ALA A 240 0.07 -16.75 12.88
N GLN A 241 1.29 -17.28 12.81
CA GLN A 241 1.98 -17.88 13.96
C GLN A 241 2.34 -16.81 14.99
N ALA A 242 3.01 -15.73 14.58
CA ALA A 242 3.44 -14.66 15.46
C ALA A 242 2.26 -13.98 16.18
N LEU A 243 1.13 -13.81 15.50
CA LEU A 243 -0.09 -13.28 16.14
C LEU A 243 -0.74 -14.31 17.08
N SER A 244 -0.68 -15.60 16.76
CA SER A 244 -1.14 -16.65 17.68
C SER A 244 -0.32 -16.64 18.96
N ASP A 245 1.00 -16.51 18.85
CA ASP A 245 1.91 -16.49 20.00
C ASP A 245 1.77 -15.19 20.81
N LEU A 246 1.49 -14.06 20.14
CA LEU A 246 1.25 -12.77 20.80
C LEU A 246 -0.09 -12.69 21.53
N LEU A 247 -1.17 -13.21 20.91
CA LEU A 247 -2.55 -13.02 21.39
C LEU A 247 -3.12 -14.22 22.16
N GLY A 248 -2.43 -15.36 22.15
CA GLY A 248 -2.87 -16.59 22.81
C GLY A 248 -4.24 -17.06 22.32
N ASP A 249 -5.11 -17.46 23.25
CA ASP A 249 -6.42 -18.03 22.97
C ASP A 249 -7.38 -17.10 22.19
N GLN A 250 -7.10 -15.80 22.14
CA GLN A 250 -7.91 -14.85 21.36
C GLN A 250 -7.70 -14.98 19.84
N ALA A 251 -6.66 -15.71 19.41
CA ALA A 251 -6.26 -15.82 18.01
C ALA A 251 -7.08 -16.81 17.17
N ASP A 252 -8.15 -17.42 17.70
CA ASP A 252 -8.82 -18.55 17.04
C ASP A 252 -9.35 -18.31 15.62
N SER A 253 -9.69 -17.06 15.29
CA SER A 253 -10.26 -16.67 14.00
C SER A 253 -9.49 -15.53 13.33
N LEU A 254 -8.16 -15.57 13.41
CA LEU A 254 -7.30 -14.55 12.80
C LEU A 254 -7.46 -14.41 11.29
N GLY A 255 -7.54 -13.17 10.82
CA GLY A 255 -7.57 -12.84 9.39
C GLY A 255 -6.67 -11.69 8.99
N ALA A 256 -6.27 -11.71 7.73
CA ALA A 256 -5.56 -10.61 7.11
C ALA A 256 -6.36 -10.02 5.95
N GLU A 257 -6.38 -8.69 5.87
CA GLU A 257 -6.72 -7.98 4.64
C GLU A 257 -5.49 -7.93 3.74
N VAL A 258 -5.66 -8.39 2.50
CA VAL A 258 -4.60 -8.44 1.49
C VAL A 258 -5.06 -7.60 0.29
N PRO A 259 -4.55 -6.35 0.16
CA PRO A 259 -4.76 -5.56 -1.04
C PRO A 259 -4.25 -6.31 -2.28
N MET A 260 -5.09 -6.40 -3.30
CA MET A 260 -4.77 -7.11 -4.53
C MET A 260 -5.25 -6.32 -5.74
N ALA A 261 -4.40 -6.24 -6.76
CA ALA A 261 -4.75 -5.62 -8.03
C ALA A 261 -5.97 -6.31 -8.65
N LYS A 262 -6.91 -5.51 -9.13
CA LYS A 262 -8.10 -6.03 -9.82
C LYS A 262 -7.73 -6.52 -11.22
N PRO A 263 -8.39 -7.56 -11.75
CA PRO A 263 -8.06 -8.13 -13.05
C PRO A 263 -8.58 -7.26 -14.22
N GLY A 264 -7.70 -7.00 -15.18
CA GLY A 264 -7.99 -6.26 -16.40
C GLY A 264 -7.23 -4.94 -16.48
N ALA A 265 -7.53 -4.13 -17.49
CA ALA A 265 -6.90 -2.83 -17.66
C ALA A 265 -7.40 -1.85 -16.57
N PRO A 266 -6.50 -1.10 -15.91
CA PRO A 266 -6.87 -0.11 -14.92
C PRO A 266 -7.73 1.01 -15.54
N GLN A 267 -8.66 1.53 -14.74
CA GLN A 267 -9.61 2.58 -15.12
C GLN A 267 -9.52 3.82 -14.22
N ALA A 268 -8.60 3.77 -13.27
CA ALA A 268 -8.26 4.80 -12.29
C ALA A 268 -6.84 4.53 -11.80
N TYR A 269 -6.19 5.52 -11.21
CA TYR A 269 -4.84 5.34 -10.66
C TYR A 269 -4.82 4.34 -9.50
N ASN A 270 -5.92 4.25 -8.76
CA ASN A 270 -6.19 3.18 -7.81
C ASN A 270 -6.99 2.05 -8.48
N HIS A 271 -6.34 0.92 -8.73
CA HIS A 271 -6.96 -0.26 -9.34
C HIS A 271 -6.76 -1.54 -8.52
N PHE A 272 -7.01 -1.45 -7.22
CA PHE A 272 -6.97 -2.60 -6.30
C PHE A 272 -8.29 -2.79 -5.56
N GLY A 273 -8.40 -3.90 -4.84
CA GLY A 273 -9.40 -4.16 -3.82
C GLY A 273 -8.84 -5.08 -2.74
N ASN A 274 -9.47 -5.15 -1.58
CA ASN A 274 -9.02 -6.00 -0.49
C ASN A 274 -9.63 -7.40 -0.59
N VAL A 275 -8.78 -8.43 -0.49
CA VAL A 275 -9.19 -9.81 -0.24
C VAL A 275 -8.97 -10.10 1.24
N VAL A 276 -10.00 -10.63 1.91
CA VAL A 276 -9.85 -11.14 3.28
C VAL A 276 -9.45 -12.61 3.22
N VAL A 277 -8.41 -12.98 3.96
CA VAL A 277 -7.89 -14.35 4.04
C VAL A 277 -7.86 -14.81 5.49
N ASP A 278 -8.38 -16.02 5.75
CA ASP A 278 -8.21 -16.71 7.03
C ASP A 278 -6.75 -17.11 7.23
N LEU A 279 -6.20 -16.83 8.41
CA LEU A 279 -4.82 -17.13 8.76
C LEU A 279 -4.64 -18.51 9.38
N HIS A 280 -5.72 -19.19 9.76
CA HIS A 280 -5.73 -20.58 10.25
C HIS A 280 -4.65 -20.91 11.30
N PRO A 281 -4.57 -20.18 12.43
CA PRO A 281 -3.45 -20.30 13.36
C PRO A 281 -3.32 -21.68 14.01
N ARG A 282 -4.42 -22.42 14.17
CA ARG A 282 -4.44 -23.79 14.72
C ARG A 282 -3.91 -24.87 13.76
N LEU A 283 -3.67 -24.56 12.49
CA LEU A 283 -3.13 -25.52 11.53
C LEU A 283 -1.60 -25.52 11.55
N GLY A 284 -1.00 -26.68 11.34
CA GLY A 284 0.44 -26.80 11.10
C GLY A 284 0.88 -26.05 9.83
N ALA A 285 2.16 -25.66 9.77
CA ALA A 285 2.68 -24.71 8.79
C ALA A 285 2.34 -25.05 7.32
N GLN A 286 2.50 -26.31 6.90
CA GLN A 286 2.21 -26.72 5.53
C GLN A 286 0.71 -26.61 5.20
N ALA A 287 -0.16 -27.19 6.03
CA ALA A 287 -1.61 -27.13 5.82
C ALA A 287 -2.13 -25.68 5.87
N ARG A 288 -1.56 -24.85 6.75
CA ARG A 288 -1.85 -23.41 6.83
C ARG A 288 -1.48 -22.70 5.53
N ALA A 289 -0.28 -22.93 4.99
CA ALA A 289 0.16 -22.34 3.73
C ALA A 289 -0.74 -22.75 2.55
N GLU A 290 -1.15 -24.01 2.47
CA GLU A 290 -2.07 -24.51 1.43
C GLU A 290 -3.44 -23.82 1.52
N ARG A 291 -4.00 -23.67 2.73
CA ARG A 291 -5.29 -23.00 2.95
C ARG A 291 -5.23 -21.51 2.66
N ILE A 292 -4.17 -20.82 3.08
CA ILE A 292 -3.93 -19.40 2.76
C ILE A 292 -3.83 -19.21 1.24
N ALA A 293 -3.06 -20.05 0.55
CA ALA A 293 -2.92 -20.00 -0.90
C ALA A 293 -4.27 -20.20 -1.61
N ALA A 294 -5.07 -21.17 -1.14
CA ALA A 294 -6.42 -21.40 -1.65
C ALA A 294 -7.34 -20.19 -1.41
N GLY A 295 -7.27 -19.56 -0.23
CA GLY A 295 -8.03 -18.35 0.12
C GLY A 295 -7.71 -17.16 -0.79
N LEU A 296 -6.41 -16.91 -1.04
CA LEU A 296 -5.96 -15.87 -1.98
C LEU A 296 -6.45 -16.16 -3.41
N ALA A 297 -6.34 -17.41 -3.87
CA ALA A 297 -6.80 -17.81 -5.20
C ALA A 297 -8.33 -17.66 -5.34
N ALA A 298 -9.08 -18.02 -4.30
CA ALA A 298 -10.53 -17.82 -4.24
C ALA A 298 -10.91 -16.33 -4.29
N GLY A 299 -10.22 -15.48 -3.52
CA GLY A 299 -10.38 -14.03 -3.57
C GLY A 299 -10.12 -13.45 -4.96
N ARG A 300 -9.06 -13.91 -5.64
CA ARG A 300 -8.76 -13.51 -7.03
C ARG A 300 -9.88 -13.90 -7.99
N ARG A 301 -10.36 -15.14 -7.92
CA ARG A 301 -11.51 -15.61 -8.73
C ARG A 301 -12.76 -14.77 -8.48
N ARG A 302 -13.00 -14.31 -7.24
CA ARG A 302 -14.10 -13.39 -6.94
C ARG A 302 -13.93 -12.04 -7.63
N PHE A 303 -12.72 -11.51 -7.74
CA PHE A 303 -12.48 -10.27 -8.51
C PHE A 303 -12.68 -10.44 -10.01
N GLU A 304 -12.45 -11.64 -10.56
CA GLU A 304 -12.70 -11.95 -11.98
C GLU A 304 -14.21 -12.00 -12.30
N HIS A 305 -15.07 -12.18 -11.29
CA HIS A 305 -16.51 -12.22 -11.48
C HIS A 305 -17.04 -10.88 -12.06
N PRO A 306 -17.98 -10.91 -13.03
CA PRO A 306 -18.51 -9.70 -13.69
C PRO A 306 -19.05 -8.62 -12.74
N ALA A 307 -19.55 -9.03 -11.57
CA ALA A 307 -20.05 -8.12 -10.54
C ALA A 307 -19.03 -7.07 -10.10
N THR A 308 -17.74 -7.42 -9.99
CA THR A 308 -16.69 -6.48 -9.59
C THR A 308 -16.57 -5.34 -10.61
N ARG A 309 -16.46 -5.67 -11.90
CA ARG A 309 -16.39 -4.66 -12.97
C ARG A 309 -17.68 -3.85 -13.09
N ALA A 310 -18.84 -4.47 -12.87
CA ALA A 310 -20.12 -3.76 -12.89
C ALA A 310 -20.25 -2.77 -11.73
N ALA A 311 -19.80 -3.15 -10.53
CA ALA A 311 -19.74 -2.28 -9.35
C ALA A 311 -18.80 -1.09 -9.59
N ASP A 312 -17.58 -1.33 -10.09
CA ASP A 312 -16.62 -0.27 -10.42
C ASP A 312 -17.21 0.75 -11.41
N ARG A 313 -17.90 0.28 -12.46
CA ARG A 313 -18.55 1.16 -13.44
C ARG A 313 -19.73 1.93 -12.87
N ALA A 314 -20.48 1.33 -11.94
CA ALA A 314 -21.53 2.04 -11.22
C ALA A 314 -20.95 3.13 -10.31
N PHE A 315 -19.89 2.80 -9.57
CA PHE A 315 -19.19 3.75 -8.73
C PHE A 315 -18.59 4.92 -9.53
N ALA A 316 -17.96 4.63 -10.68
CA ALA A 316 -17.44 5.64 -11.59
C ALA A 316 -18.53 6.62 -12.11
N ALA A 317 -19.79 6.17 -12.15
CA ALA A 317 -20.93 6.97 -12.60
C ALA A 317 -21.55 7.86 -11.51
N VAL A 318 -21.14 7.72 -10.25
CA VAL A 318 -21.67 8.52 -9.14
C VAL A 318 -21.36 10.01 -9.37
N PRO A 319 -22.35 10.93 -9.25
CA PRO A 319 -22.10 12.36 -9.31
C PRO A 319 -21.12 12.82 -8.21
N ALA A 320 -20.23 13.75 -8.54
CA ALA A 320 -19.21 14.24 -7.60
C ALA A 320 -19.81 14.76 -6.29
N ALA A 321 -20.91 15.52 -6.37
CA ALA A 321 -21.60 16.04 -5.20
C ALA A 321 -22.09 14.94 -4.26
N LEU A 322 -22.64 13.86 -4.81
CA LEU A 322 -23.15 12.73 -4.04
C LEU A 322 -22.01 11.93 -3.40
N LEU A 323 -20.94 11.65 -4.17
CA LEU A 323 -19.78 10.95 -3.62
C LEU A 323 -19.09 11.77 -2.53
N ARG A 324 -18.90 13.08 -2.77
CA ARG A 324 -18.31 13.98 -1.78
C ARG A 324 -19.17 14.09 -0.52
N TRP A 325 -20.48 14.22 -0.66
CA TRP A 325 -21.40 14.19 0.48
C TRP A 325 -21.25 12.88 1.29
N GLY A 326 -21.17 11.73 0.62
CA GLY A 326 -20.93 10.45 1.29
C GLY A 326 -19.60 10.40 2.04
N VAL A 327 -18.53 10.92 1.45
CA VAL A 327 -17.23 11.09 2.14
C VAL A 327 -17.38 12.03 3.34
N ASP A 328 -18.11 13.14 3.21
CA ASP A 328 -18.37 14.09 4.30
C ASP A 328 -19.13 13.45 5.48
N GLN A 329 -19.92 12.39 5.25
CA GLN A 329 -20.59 11.62 6.33
C GLN A 329 -19.68 10.63 7.07
N PHE A 330 -18.50 10.31 6.53
CA PHE A 330 -17.60 9.35 7.18
C PHE A 330 -17.11 9.87 8.53
N ASP A 331 -17.38 9.13 9.60
CA ASP A 331 -16.88 9.42 10.94
C ASP A 331 -15.71 8.49 11.26
N ALA A 332 -14.50 9.05 11.38
CA ALA A 332 -13.29 8.30 11.72
C ALA A 332 -13.29 7.85 13.19
N ASP A 333 -14.16 8.42 14.04
CA ASP A 333 -14.26 8.12 15.46
C ASP A 333 -15.21 6.97 15.76
N GLN A 334 -16.14 6.67 14.85
CA GLN A 334 -17.04 5.53 14.96
C GLN A 334 -16.27 4.21 14.85
N ARG A 335 -16.35 3.37 15.89
CA ARG A 335 -15.78 2.02 15.88
C ARG A 335 -16.82 0.98 15.43
N PRO A 336 -16.46 0.07 14.52
CA PRO A 336 -17.33 -1.05 14.14
C PRO A 336 -17.27 -2.17 15.19
N ASP A 337 -18.31 -2.99 15.27
CA ASP A 337 -18.32 -4.17 16.15
C ASP A 337 -17.44 -5.32 15.63
N GLN A 338 -17.20 -5.33 14.32
CA GLN A 338 -16.43 -6.36 13.64
C GLN A 338 -15.55 -5.77 12.54
N VAL A 339 -14.47 -6.47 12.21
CA VAL A 339 -13.49 -6.08 11.20
C VAL A 339 -13.36 -7.13 10.10
N ALA A 340 -12.89 -6.72 8.93
CA ALA A 340 -12.59 -7.63 7.84
C ALA A 340 -11.33 -8.48 8.15
N GLY A 341 -10.28 -7.84 8.69
CA GLY A 341 -9.08 -8.52 9.17
C GLY A 341 -8.59 -7.97 10.51
N ASN A 342 -7.79 -8.77 11.20
CA ASN A 342 -7.10 -8.38 12.43
C ASN A 342 -5.73 -7.75 12.13
N THR A 343 -5.27 -7.86 10.89
CA THR A 343 -4.09 -7.17 10.37
C THR A 343 -4.24 -6.92 8.87
N VAL A 344 -3.33 -6.15 8.29
CA VAL A 344 -3.20 -5.93 6.84
C VAL A 344 -1.85 -6.48 6.40
N VAL A 345 -1.81 -7.26 5.32
CA VAL A 345 -0.56 -7.67 4.67
C VAL A 345 -0.56 -7.18 3.22
N SER A 346 0.13 -6.06 2.98
CA SER A 346 0.32 -5.51 1.64
C SER A 346 1.51 -6.17 0.97
N SER A 347 1.34 -6.71 -0.24
CA SER A 347 2.43 -7.39 -0.95
C SER A 347 2.62 -6.86 -2.36
N VAL A 348 3.82 -6.35 -2.65
CA VAL A 348 4.16 -5.78 -3.96
C VAL A 348 5.54 -6.25 -4.39
N ASN A 349 5.63 -6.88 -5.56
CA ASN A 349 6.90 -7.13 -6.24
C ASN A 349 7.25 -5.90 -7.10
N ARG A 350 8.37 -5.24 -6.79
CA ARG A 350 8.82 -4.00 -7.45
C ARG A 350 9.78 -4.27 -8.63
N GLY A 351 9.95 -5.54 -9.00
CA GLY A 351 10.71 -5.98 -10.17
C GLY A 351 12.18 -6.29 -9.87
N PRO A 352 13.06 -6.28 -10.88
CA PRO A 352 14.49 -6.58 -10.70
C PRO A 352 15.22 -5.52 -9.88
N ALA A 353 16.37 -5.89 -9.30
CA ALA A 353 17.27 -4.98 -8.58
C ALA A 353 18.17 -4.17 -9.53
N ASP A 354 17.52 -3.40 -10.42
CA ASP A 354 18.12 -2.58 -11.48
C ASP A 354 18.01 -1.06 -11.22
N LEU A 355 17.49 -0.67 -10.06
CA LEU A 355 17.32 0.74 -9.70
C LEU A 355 18.61 1.33 -9.13
N SER A 356 18.83 2.62 -9.35
CA SER A 356 20.01 3.34 -8.84
C SER A 356 19.72 4.78 -8.44
N PHE A 357 20.50 5.28 -7.48
CA PHE A 357 20.48 6.67 -7.04
C PHE A 357 21.91 7.19 -6.91
N GLY A 358 22.29 8.18 -7.73
CA GLY A 358 23.66 8.73 -7.71
C GLY A 358 24.76 7.71 -8.01
N GLY A 359 24.46 6.65 -8.77
CA GLY A 359 25.38 5.54 -9.06
C GLY A 359 25.33 4.39 -8.04
N ALA A 360 24.77 4.61 -6.84
CA ALA A 360 24.57 3.56 -5.84
C ALA A 360 23.42 2.63 -6.27
N ARG A 361 23.61 1.32 -6.08
CA ARG A 361 22.64 0.28 -6.50
C ARG A 361 21.63 0.00 -5.39
N VAL A 362 20.38 -0.24 -5.77
CA VAL A 362 19.35 -0.66 -4.81
C VAL A 362 19.67 -2.04 -4.24
N VAL A 363 19.49 -2.21 -2.92
CA VAL A 363 19.73 -3.49 -2.22
C VAL A 363 18.47 -4.07 -1.59
N LEU A 364 17.56 -3.21 -1.14
CA LEU A 364 16.27 -3.60 -0.59
C LEU A 364 15.24 -2.51 -0.82
N THR A 365 13.97 -2.91 -0.71
CA THR A 365 12.86 -1.98 -0.79
C THR A 365 11.77 -2.40 0.19
N ALA A 366 11.15 -1.43 0.85
CA ALA A 366 10.08 -1.66 1.81
C ALA A 366 8.92 -0.69 1.57
N GLY A 367 7.80 -0.97 2.22
CA GLY A 367 6.65 -0.10 2.32
C GLY A 367 5.95 -0.38 3.63
N TYR A 368 5.40 0.65 4.26
CA TYR A 368 4.81 0.54 5.58
C TYR A 368 3.35 0.94 5.45
N PRO A 369 2.42 -0.03 5.27
CA PRO A 369 1.00 0.30 5.14
C PRO A 369 0.55 1.19 6.31
N ALA A 370 -0.28 2.19 6.00
CA ALA A 370 -0.72 3.13 7.00
C ALA A 370 -1.57 2.44 8.07
N LEU A 371 -1.44 2.89 9.31
CA LEU A 371 -2.38 2.54 10.36
C LEU A 371 -3.72 3.23 10.11
N SER A 372 -4.81 2.65 10.60
CA SER A 372 -6.15 3.22 10.48
C SER A 372 -6.85 3.23 11.84
N PRO A 373 -7.98 3.94 12.01
CA PRO A 373 -8.70 3.99 13.28
C PRO A 373 -9.09 2.64 13.90
N VAL A 374 -9.09 1.57 13.09
CA VAL A 374 -9.43 0.19 13.47
C VAL A 374 -8.31 -0.82 13.13
N MET A 375 -7.10 -0.32 12.86
CA MET A 375 -5.95 -1.12 12.49
C MET A 375 -4.66 -0.51 13.05
N GLY A 376 -4.20 -1.05 14.17
CA GLY A 376 -2.98 -0.62 14.86
C GLY A 376 -1.74 -1.45 14.53
N LEU A 377 -1.86 -2.50 13.72
CA LEU A 377 -0.76 -3.35 13.26
C LEU A 377 -0.93 -3.74 11.79
N THR A 378 0.07 -3.42 10.96
CA THR A 378 0.11 -3.80 9.55
C THR A 378 1.49 -4.32 9.12
N HIS A 379 1.50 -5.05 8.01
CA HIS A 379 2.69 -5.66 7.45
C HIS A 379 2.83 -5.37 5.96
N GLY A 380 4.07 -5.23 5.50
CA GLY A 380 4.41 -5.14 4.10
C GLY A 380 5.32 -6.30 3.66
N VAL A 381 5.13 -6.80 2.45
CA VAL A 381 5.96 -7.81 1.80
C VAL A 381 6.42 -7.27 0.46
N HIS A 382 7.62 -6.72 0.42
CA HIS A 382 8.13 -5.96 -0.70
C HIS A 382 9.37 -6.61 -1.29
N GLY A 383 9.28 -6.99 -2.56
CA GLY A 383 10.36 -7.66 -3.27
C GLY A 383 11.09 -6.74 -4.24
N ILE A 384 12.42 -6.84 -4.30
CA ILE A 384 13.25 -6.29 -5.38
C ILE A 384 14.41 -7.23 -5.71
N GLY A 385 14.46 -7.71 -6.95
CA GLY A 385 15.27 -8.88 -7.28
C GLY A 385 14.84 -10.07 -6.41
N ASP A 386 15.81 -10.72 -5.78
CA ASP A 386 15.56 -11.84 -4.84
C ASP A 386 15.48 -11.40 -3.38
N THR A 387 15.66 -10.10 -3.08
CA THR A 387 15.54 -9.56 -1.72
C THR A 387 14.07 -9.28 -1.40
N ILE A 388 13.58 -9.86 -0.31
CA ILE A 388 12.25 -9.64 0.24
C ILE A 388 12.38 -8.91 1.58
N ALA A 389 11.86 -7.68 1.66
CA ALA A 389 11.70 -6.97 2.92
C ALA A 389 10.30 -7.24 3.49
N ILE A 390 10.27 -7.60 4.77
CA ILE A 390 9.07 -7.86 5.55
C ILE A 390 9.00 -6.75 6.60
N SER A 391 8.14 -5.77 6.35
CA SER A 391 7.99 -4.59 7.20
C SER A 391 6.85 -4.78 8.18
N VAL A 392 7.02 -4.22 9.38
CA VAL A 392 6.01 -4.12 10.43
C VAL A 392 5.80 -2.65 10.75
N HIS A 393 4.55 -2.21 10.78
CA HIS A 393 4.15 -0.89 11.25
C HIS A 393 3.12 -1.09 12.37
N ALA A 394 3.47 -0.66 13.58
CA ALA A 394 2.64 -0.87 14.76
C ALA A 394 2.55 0.38 15.63
N ALA A 395 1.40 0.61 16.24
CA ALA A 395 1.26 1.54 17.35
C ALA A 395 1.41 0.81 18.69
N ALA A 396 1.98 1.48 19.69
CA ALA A 396 2.14 0.94 21.05
C ALA A 396 0.81 0.48 21.68
N SER A 397 -0.32 1.12 21.32
CA SER A 397 -1.65 0.70 21.77
C SER A 397 -2.10 -0.68 21.25
N ALA A 398 -1.54 -1.15 20.15
CA ALA A 398 -1.84 -2.44 19.53
C ALA A 398 -0.77 -3.49 19.84
N VAL A 399 0.50 -3.09 19.82
CA VAL A 399 1.67 -3.93 20.14
C VAL A 399 2.61 -3.12 21.04
N PRO A 400 2.55 -3.31 22.37
CA PRO A 400 3.35 -2.53 23.32
C PRO A 400 4.86 -2.68 23.11
N ASP A 401 5.31 -3.89 22.78
CA ASP A 401 6.69 -4.20 22.44
C ASP A 401 6.78 -4.74 21.00
N VAL A 402 7.11 -3.84 20.07
CA VAL A 402 7.23 -4.18 18.65
C VAL A 402 8.42 -5.10 18.38
N ASP A 403 9.47 -5.04 19.20
CA ASP A 403 10.70 -5.80 19.01
C ASP A 403 10.50 -7.25 19.47
N ALA A 404 9.75 -7.47 20.56
CA ALA A 404 9.28 -8.80 20.94
C ALA A 404 8.40 -9.42 19.85
N TYR A 405 7.47 -8.65 19.25
CA TYR A 405 6.68 -9.12 18.13
C TYR A 405 7.54 -9.43 16.89
N LEU A 406 8.55 -8.61 16.62
CA LEU A 406 9.48 -8.82 15.51
C LEU A 406 10.25 -10.14 15.69
N ALA A 407 10.68 -10.47 16.92
CA ALA A 407 11.35 -11.73 17.23
C ALA A 407 10.43 -12.95 17.00
N LEU A 408 9.14 -12.86 17.37
CA LEU A 408 8.15 -13.91 17.07
C LEU A 408 7.98 -14.09 15.55
N LEU A 409 7.91 -12.99 14.81
CA LEU A 409 7.81 -13.03 13.35
C LEU A 409 9.07 -13.62 12.71
N ASP A 410 10.25 -13.22 13.18
CA ASP A 410 11.54 -13.71 12.67
C ASP A 410 11.70 -15.22 12.89
N ALA A 411 11.29 -15.73 14.06
CA ALA A 411 11.30 -17.16 14.37
C ALA A 411 10.32 -17.97 13.51
N ALA A 412 9.26 -17.36 13.02
CA ALA A 412 8.23 -18.01 12.19
C ALA A 412 8.51 -17.96 10.68
N LEU A 413 9.52 -17.19 10.24
CA LEU A 413 9.94 -16.98 8.85
C LEU A 413 11.12 -17.85 8.45
#